data_AF-A0A1S3WSK7-F1
#
_entry.id   AF-A0A1S3WSK7-F1
#
_cell.length_a   1.000
_cell.length_b   1.000
_cell.length_c   1.000
_cell.angle_alpha   90.00
_cell.angle_beta   90.00
_cell.angle_gamma   90.00
#
_symmetry.space_group_name_H-M   'P 1'
#
loop_
_entity.id
_entity.type
_entity.pdbx_description
1 polymer ?
#
loop_
_entity_poly.entity_id
_entity_poly.type
_entity_poly.pdbx_seq_one_letter_code
_entity_poly.pdbx_strand_id
1 'polypeptide(L)'
;MPPKGKAGSGKGGKGGAASGSDGADKKAQGPKGGGNAVKVRHILCEKHGKIMEAMEKLKSGTRFNEVAAEYSEDKARQGGDLGWMTRGSMVGPFQEAAFTLPM
;
A
#
# COMPACT_ATOMS: atom_id res chain seq x y z
N MET A 1 50.11 28.09 -34.38
CA MET A 1 50.57 29.14 -33.43
C MET A 1 49.35 29.93 -32.95
N PRO A 2 49.30 30.32 -31.66
CA PRO A 2 48.17 30.94 -30.92
C PRO A 2 48.04 32.46 -31.30
N PRO A 3 47.10 33.33 -30.80
CA PRO A 3 46.66 33.41 -29.39
C PRO A 3 45.33 34.13 -28.99
N LYS A 4 45.11 34.12 -27.65
CA LYS A 4 44.57 35.18 -26.76
C LYS A 4 43.08 35.58 -26.91
N GLY A 5 42.24 35.31 -25.91
CA GLY A 5 42.00 36.17 -24.73
C GLY A 5 40.52 36.62 -24.77
N LYS A 6 39.72 36.75 -23.71
CA LYS A 6 39.93 37.28 -22.37
C LYS A 6 38.63 36.99 -21.55
N ALA A 7 38.77 36.85 -20.23
CA ALA A 7 37.72 36.93 -19.21
C ALA A 7 36.79 38.16 -19.42
N GLY A 8 35.55 38.26 -18.93
CA GLY A 8 34.76 37.54 -17.93
C GLY A 8 33.50 38.37 -17.61
N SER A 9 32.74 37.96 -16.58
CA SER A 9 31.50 38.57 -16.03
C SER A 9 30.22 38.11 -16.76
N GLY A 10 29.17 37.59 -16.15
CA GLY A 10 28.76 37.42 -14.76
C GLY A 10 27.21 37.41 -14.72
N LYS A 11 26.64 36.74 -13.71
CA LYS A 11 25.29 36.93 -13.16
C LYS A 11 24.12 36.08 -13.72
N GLY A 12 23.85 34.99 -12.98
CA GLY A 12 22.56 34.72 -12.32
C GLY A 12 21.33 34.39 -13.18
N GLY A 13 20.76 33.19 -12.99
CA GLY A 13 19.44 32.85 -13.54
C GLY A 13 19.01 31.42 -13.30
N LYS A 14 18.45 31.18 -12.12
CA LYS A 14 17.78 29.95 -11.65
C LYS A 14 16.57 29.61 -12.53
N GLY A 15 16.38 28.34 -12.89
CA GLY A 15 15.08 27.87 -13.42
C GLY A 15 15.17 26.66 -14.35
N GLY A 16 15.42 25.47 -13.80
CA GLY A 16 15.18 24.22 -14.51
C GLY A 16 13.68 24.00 -14.68
N ALA A 17 13.18 24.18 -15.90
CA ALA A 17 11.84 23.77 -16.30
C ALA A 17 11.90 22.31 -16.77
N ALA A 18 11.65 21.37 -15.84
CA ALA A 18 11.31 20.01 -16.20
C ALA A 18 9.81 19.99 -16.54
N SER A 19 9.54 19.92 -17.83
CA SER A 19 8.25 19.54 -18.40
C SER A 19 7.94 18.11 -17.94
N GLY A 20 6.94 17.97 -17.06
CA GLY A 20 6.38 16.70 -16.62
C GLY A 20 4.88 16.76 -16.81
N SER A 21 4.43 16.30 -17.97
CA SER A 21 3.08 15.75 -18.16
C SER A 21 2.95 14.53 -17.25
N ASP A 22 1.94 14.48 -16.40
CA ASP A 22 0.94 13.41 -16.38
C ASP A 22 0.05 13.46 -15.14
N GLY A 23 -1.21 13.07 -15.32
CA GLY A 23 -2.01 12.48 -14.25
C GLY A 23 -2.72 13.44 -13.31
N ALA A 24 -3.76 14.11 -13.82
CA ALA A 24 -4.83 14.60 -12.98
C ALA A 24 -5.64 13.40 -12.41
N ASP A 25 -5.12 12.73 -11.39
CA ASP A 25 -5.88 11.74 -10.61
C ASP A 25 -6.81 12.49 -9.65
N LYS A 26 -7.95 12.92 -10.18
CA LYS A 26 -9.06 13.46 -9.41
C LYS A 26 -9.68 12.32 -8.58
N LYS A 27 -9.03 11.90 -7.49
CA LYS A 27 -9.63 10.97 -6.52
C LYS A 27 -10.71 11.73 -5.76
N ALA A 28 -11.95 11.48 -6.18
CA ALA A 28 -13.17 12.00 -5.59
C ALA A 28 -13.11 11.93 -4.06
N GLN A 29 -13.21 13.11 -3.47
CA GLN A 29 -13.27 13.36 -2.05
C GLN A 29 -14.63 12.86 -1.54
N GLY A 30 -14.65 11.64 -0.99
CA GLY A 30 -15.76 11.16 -0.16
C GLY A 30 -15.92 12.03 1.10
N PRO A 31 -17.12 12.06 1.70
CA PRO A 31 -17.49 13.06 2.69
C PRO A 31 -16.63 12.96 3.95
N LYS A 32 -16.18 14.13 4.38
CA LYS A 32 -15.34 14.39 5.54
C LYS A 32 -16.18 14.18 6.81
N GLY A 33 -16.17 12.99 7.39
CA GLY A 33 -16.84 12.68 8.66
C GLY A 33 -16.45 11.29 9.22
N GLY A 34 -15.70 11.27 10.33
CA GLY A 34 -15.39 10.07 11.13
C GLY A 34 -14.35 9.11 10.53
N GLY A 35 -13.12 9.13 11.06
CA GLY A 35 -12.04 8.26 10.61
C GLY A 35 -12.29 6.77 10.87
N ASN A 36 -12.86 6.07 9.90
CA ASN A 36 -13.00 4.60 9.89
C ASN A 36 -12.08 4.01 8.81
N ALA A 37 -10.77 4.19 9.00
CA ALA A 37 -9.75 3.44 8.30
C ALA A 37 -9.18 2.41 9.27
N VAL A 38 -9.10 1.16 8.86
CA VAL A 38 -8.59 0.04 9.65
C VAL A 38 -7.33 -0.49 8.99
N LYS A 39 -6.29 -0.75 9.78
CA LYS A 39 -5.12 -1.46 9.27
C LYS A 39 -5.43 -2.96 9.32
N VAL A 40 -5.59 -3.58 8.16
CA VAL A 40 -6.03 -4.98 8.06
C VAL A 40 -4.93 -5.84 7.46
N ARG A 41 -4.84 -7.06 7.99
CA ARG A 41 -4.03 -8.12 7.43
C ARG A 41 -4.93 -9.32 7.17
N HIS A 42 -4.76 -9.98 6.03
CA HIS A 42 -5.58 -11.14 5.69
C HIS A 42 -4.78 -12.29 5.11
N ILE A 43 -5.41 -13.45 5.07
CA ILE A 43 -4.93 -14.64 4.37
C ILE A 43 -6.05 -15.02 3.43
N LEU A 44 -5.80 -14.88 2.12
CA LEU A 44 -6.75 -15.26 1.10
C LEU A 44 -6.37 -16.62 0.55
N CYS A 45 -7.29 -17.58 0.58
CA CYS A 45 -7.12 -18.87 -0.09
C CYS A 45 -8.38 -19.19 -0.88
N GLU A 46 -8.24 -19.59 -2.14
CA GLU A 46 -9.35 -20.06 -2.99
C GLU A 46 -9.92 -21.38 -2.48
N LYS A 47 -9.05 -22.23 -1.91
CA LYS A 47 -9.43 -23.56 -1.40
C LYS A 47 -9.74 -23.53 0.08
N HIS A 48 -10.90 -24.07 0.45
CA HIS A 48 -11.30 -24.22 1.85
C HIS A 48 -10.35 -25.11 2.67
N GLY A 49 -9.74 -26.13 2.06
CA GLY A 49 -8.73 -26.96 2.73
C GLY A 49 -7.49 -26.17 3.15
N LYS A 50 -6.97 -25.30 2.27
CA LYS A 50 -5.80 -24.47 2.56
C LYS A 50 -6.04 -23.50 3.72
N ILE A 51 -7.22 -22.87 3.78
CA ILE A 51 -7.51 -21.93 4.87
C ILE A 51 -7.72 -22.65 6.21
N MET A 52 -8.22 -23.90 6.21
CA MET A 52 -8.30 -24.69 7.44
C MET A 52 -6.92 -25.04 7.97
N GLU A 53 -5.98 -25.46 7.11
CA GLU A 53 -4.59 -25.70 7.51
C GLU A 53 -3.92 -24.43 8.05
N ALA A 54 -4.13 -23.28 7.38
CA ALA A 54 -3.66 -21.98 7.83
C ALA A 54 -4.24 -21.63 9.22
N MET A 55 -5.52 -21.90 9.45
CA MET A 55 -6.18 -21.66 10.73
C MET A 55 -5.61 -22.55 11.84
N GLU A 56 -5.30 -23.82 11.56
CA GLU A 56 -4.63 -24.71 12.51
C GLU A 56 -3.23 -24.20 12.88
N LYS A 57 -2.44 -23.76 11.88
CA LYS A 57 -1.13 -23.14 12.12
C LYS A 57 -1.21 -21.85 12.93
N LEU A 58 -2.25 -21.04 12.71
CA LEU A 58 -2.51 -19.85 13.54
C LEU A 58 -2.85 -20.23 14.98
N LYS A 59 -3.67 -21.27 15.20
CA LYS A 59 -4.01 -21.78 16.53
C LYS A 59 -2.83 -22.42 17.25
N SER A 60 -1.89 -23.00 16.51
CA SER A 60 -0.65 -23.56 17.07
C SER A 60 0.33 -22.48 17.53
N GLY A 61 0.03 -21.19 17.32
CA GLY A 61 0.88 -20.06 17.70
C GLY A 61 1.86 -19.61 16.63
N THR A 62 1.71 -20.10 15.39
CA THR A 62 2.53 -19.61 14.26
C THR A 62 2.19 -18.16 13.97
N ARG A 63 3.20 -17.35 13.63
CA ARG A 63 3.00 -15.94 13.33
C ARG A 63 2.15 -15.77 12.07
N PHE A 64 1.17 -14.87 12.12
CA PHE A 64 0.31 -14.58 10.99
C PHE A 64 1.08 -14.24 9.71
N ASN A 65 2.22 -13.55 9.82
CA ASN A 65 3.08 -13.23 8.67
C ASN A 65 3.56 -14.47 7.92
N GLU A 66 3.95 -15.51 8.65
CA GLU A 66 4.51 -16.74 8.09
C GLU A 66 3.41 -17.57 7.45
N VAL A 67 2.28 -17.73 8.15
CA VAL A 67 1.10 -18.40 7.59
C VAL A 67 0.59 -17.67 6.35
N ALA A 68 0.57 -16.33 6.35
CA ALA A 68 0.20 -15.56 5.17
C ALA A 68 1.21 -15.68 4.03
N ALA A 69 2.50 -15.76 4.32
CA ALA A 69 3.52 -15.96 3.29
C ALA A 69 3.42 -17.35 2.63
N GLU A 70 3.00 -18.35 3.39
CA GLU A 70 2.93 -19.75 2.93
C GLU A 70 1.57 -20.10 2.29
N TYR A 71 0.46 -19.58 2.83
CA TYR A 71 -0.90 -19.97 2.42
C TYR A 71 -1.66 -18.89 1.66
N SER A 72 -1.33 -17.60 1.87
CA SER A 72 -2.09 -16.53 1.22
C SER A 72 -1.76 -16.48 -0.27
N GLU A 73 -2.80 -16.36 -1.09
CA GLU A 73 -2.72 -16.11 -2.53
C GLU A 73 -2.75 -14.60 -2.82
N ASP A 74 -3.05 -13.78 -1.81
CA ASP A 74 -2.94 -12.33 -1.87
C ASP A 74 -1.96 -11.77 -0.84
N LYS A 75 -1.18 -10.75 -1.25
CA LYS A 75 -0.19 -10.07 -0.40
C LYS A 75 0.75 -10.97 0.41
N ALA A 76 0.97 -12.23 -0.01
CA ALA A 76 1.82 -13.21 0.68
C ALA A 76 3.21 -12.68 0.99
N ARG A 77 3.83 -11.98 0.02
CA ARG A 77 5.15 -11.35 0.16
C ARG A 77 5.21 -10.26 1.23
N GLN A 78 4.07 -9.67 1.58
CA GLN A 78 3.91 -8.65 2.62
C GLN A 78 3.34 -9.25 3.91
N GLY A 79 3.32 -10.58 4.03
CA GLY A 79 2.71 -11.28 5.17
C GLY A 79 1.20 -11.03 5.26
N GLY A 80 0.53 -10.79 4.13
CA GLY A 80 -0.90 -10.51 4.07
C GLY A 80 -1.28 -9.08 4.46
N ASP A 81 -0.33 -8.16 4.63
CA ASP A 81 -0.62 -6.76 5.04
C ASP A 81 -1.27 -5.99 3.87
N LEU A 82 -2.52 -5.57 4.07
CA LEU A 82 -3.25 -4.72 3.11
C LEU A 82 -3.01 -3.24 3.41
N GLY A 83 -2.42 -2.92 4.56
CA GLY A 83 -2.27 -1.56 5.02
C GLY A 83 -3.59 -0.95 5.47
N TRP A 84 -3.69 0.37 5.33
CA TRP A 84 -4.85 1.15 5.76
C TRP A 84 -5.98 1.04 4.73
N MET A 85 -7.05 0.36 5.11
CA MET A 85 -8.26 0.24 4.30
C MET A 85 -9.37 1.10 4.88
N THR A 86 -10.02 1.88 4.01
CA THR A 86 -11.15 2.73 4.37
C THR A 86 -12.46 1.96 4.26
N ARG A 87 -13.44 2.29 5.11
CA ARG A 87 -14.81 1.78 4.94
C ARG A 87 -15.33 2.11 3.53
N GLY A 88 -15.78 1.10 2.80
CA GLY A 88 -16.24 1.19 1.41
C GLY A 88 -15.22 0.80 0.35
N SER A 89 -13.93 0.63 0.69
CA SER A 89 -12.89 0.13 -0.23
C SER A 89 -12.66 -1.38 -0.14
N MET A 90 -13.44 -2.08 0.70
CA MET A 90 -13.34 -3.51 0.94
C MET A 90 -14.66 -4.20 0.57
N VAL A 91 -14.60 -5.51 0.29
CA VAL A 91 -15.83 -6.30 0.07
C VAL A 91 -16.65 -6.36 1.36
N GLY A 92 -17.99 -6.31 1.24
CA GLY A 92 -18.91 -6.19 2.39
C GLY A 92 -18.61 -7.15 3.56
N PRO A 93 -18.53 -8.47 3.32
CA PRO A 93 -18.24 -9.43 4.38
C PRO A 93 -16.87 -9.24 5.03
N PHE A 94 -15.86 -8.87 4.24
CA PHE A 94 -14.51 -8.61 4.75
C PHE A 94 -14.47 -7.36 5.63
N GLN A 95 -15.18 -6.32 5.21
CA GLN A 95 -15.32 -5.09 5.97
C GLN A 95 -15.96 -5.38 7.33
N GLU A 96 -17.11 -6.06 7.36
CA GLU A 96 -17.80 -6.35 8.61
C GLU A 96 -16.92 -7.14 9.58
N ALA A 97 -16.22 -8.17 9.09
CA ALA A 97 -15.25 -8.91 9.90
C ALA A 97 -14.10 -8.02 10.42
N ALA A 98 -13.51 -7.20 9.56
CA ALA A 98 -12.39 -6.32 9.93
C ALA A 98 -12.76 -5.25 10.97
N PHE A 99 -13.98 -4.71 10.90
CA PHE A 99 -14.47 -3.72 11.86
C PHE A 99 -15.06 -4.33 13.15
N THR A 100 -15.38 -5.62 13.15
CA THR A 100 -15.87 -6.34 14.34
C THR A 100 -14.71 -6.78 15.24
N LEU A 101 -13.51 -6.92 14.69
CA LEU A 101 -12.32 -7.25 15.47
C LEU A 101 -11.96 -6.06 16.39
N PRO A 102 -11.79 -6.29 17.70
CA PRO A 102 -11.31 -5.26 18.61
C PRO A 102 -9.88 -4.85 18.22
N MET A 103 -9.62 -3.54 18.25
CA MET A 103 -8.31 -2.93 17.99
C MET A 103 -7.37 -3.10 19.18
#